data_AF-A0A2I2FBY2-F1
#
_entry.id   AF-A0A2I2FBY2-F1
#
_cell.length_a   1.000
_cell.length_b   1.000
_cell.length_c   1.000
_cell.angle_alpha   90.00
_cell.angle_beta   90.00
_cell.angle_gamma   90.00
#
_symmetry.space_group_name_H-M   'P 1'
#
loop_
_entity.id
_entity.type
_entity.pdbx_description
1 polymer ?
#
loop_
_entity_poly.entity_id
_entity_poly.type
_entity_poly.pdbx_seq_one_letter_code
_entity_poly.pdbx_strand_id
1 'polypeptide(L)' 'MSYYFTILSPTDAPLFNIAFGTSKSGGDGIARFRFPDTAQYMNQFIIHSSLDIVEEAQWMNGN' A
#
# COMPACT_ATOMS: atom_id res chain seq x y z
N MET A 1 -0.82 -12.75 6.84
CA MET A 1 -1.41 -11.51 6.31
C MET A 1 -0.49 -10.97 5.24
N SER A 2 -1.08 -10.32 4.25
CA SER A 2 -0.40 -9.81 3.06
C SER A 2 -0.43 -8.29 3.10
N TYR A 3 0.71 -7.65 2.85
CA TYR A 3 0.90 -6.22 2.93
C TYR A 3 1.43 -5.69 1.60
N TYR A 4 1.08 -4.45 1.30
CA TYR A 4 1.57 -3.70 0.16
C TYR A 4 2.10 -2.37 0.67
N PHE A 5 3.38 -2.10 0.41
CA PHE A 5 4.04 -0.86 0.80
C PHE A 5 4.52 -0.13 -0.44
N THR A 6 4.36 1.19 -0.43
CA THR A 6 4.76 2.05 -1.54
C THR A 6 5.32 3.37 -1.02
N ILE A 7 6.31 3.91 -1.71
CA ILE A 7 6.83 5.26 -1.49
C ILE A 7 6.42 6.08 -2.71
N LEU A 8 5.83 7.24 -2.47
CA LEU A 8 5.38 8.17 -3.51
C LEU A 8 6.30 9.38 -3.58
N SER A 9 6.45 9.92 -4.78
CA SER A 9 7.03 11.24 -4.98
C SER A 9 6.05 12.33 -4.52
N PRO A 10 6.51 13.60 -4.41
CA PRO A 10 5.61 14.74 -4.20
C PRO A 10 4.61 15.02 -5.34
N THR A 11 4.70 14.28 -6.45
CA THR A 11 3.80 14.38 -7.61
C THR A 11 2.98 13.10 -7.78
N ASP A 12 2.77 12.38 -6.68
CA ASP A 12 2.00 11.13 -6.58
C ASP A 12 2.51 9.98 -7.47
N ALA A 13 3.76 10.05 -7.94
CA ALA A 13 4.35 8.98 -8.74
C ALA A 13 4.99 7.93 -7.82
N PRO A 14 4.70 6.62 -8.00
CA PRO A 14 5.32 5.58 -7.20
C PRO A 14 6.82 5.46 -7.51
N LEU A 15 7.64 5.70 -6.50
CA LEU A 15 9.11 5.56 -6.57
C LEU A 15 9.57 4.15 -6.18
N PHE A 16 8.81 3.48 -5.32
CA PHE A 16 9.11 2.14 -4.84
C PHE A 16 7.82 1.41 -4.46
N ASN A 17 7.75 0.11 -4.72
CA ASN A 17 6.67 -0.75 -4.24
C ASN A 17 7.20 -2.13 -3.84
N ILE A 18 6.57 -2.74 -2.83
CA ILE A 18 6.85 -4.11 -2.41
C ILE A 18 5.61 -4.75 -1.81
N ALA A 19 5.38 -6.01 -2.17
CA ALA A 19 4.40 -6.86 -1.52
C ALA A 19 5.11 -7.88 -0.63
N PHE A 20 4.70 -8.01 0.63
CA PHE A 20 5.28 -8.96 1.56
C PHE A 20 4.24 -9.59 2.49
N GLY A 21 4.50 -10.82 2.91
CA GLY A 21 3.71 -11.58 3.86
C GLY A 21 4.27 -11.49 5.27
N THR A 22 3.49 -11.91 6.26
CA THR A 22 3.94 -12.06 7.65
C THR A 22 4.35 -13.49 7.98
N SER A 23 5.32 -13.63 8.90
CA SER A 23 5.77 -14.92 9.43
C SER A 23 4.65 -15.79 10.00
N LYS A 24 3.59 -15.17 10.56
CA LYS A 24 2.42 -15.89 11.10
C LYS A 24 1.57 -16.62 10.03
N SER A 25 1.72 -16.28 8.75
CA SER A 25 0.84 -16.77 7.68
C SER A 25 1.70 -17.18 6.48
N GLY A 26 1.87 -18.48 6.27
CA GLY A 26 2.73 -19.04 5.23
C GLY A 26 4.20 -19.21 5.63
N GLY A 27 4.72 -18.37 6.54
CA GLY A 27 6.07 -18.53 7.12
C GLY A 27 7.23 -18.17 6.18
N ASP A 28 6.95 -17.80 4.93
CA ASP A 28 7.91 -17.56 3.85
C ASP A 28 8.06 -16.08 3.48
N GLY A 29 7.29 -15.19 4.13
CA GLY A 29 7.29 -13.76 3.82
C GLY A 29 6.67 -13.42 2.46
N ILE A 30 6.02 -14.36 1.79
CA ILE A 30 5.38 -14.14 0.50
C ILE A 30 3.95 -13.63 0.71
N ALA A 31 3.64 -12.49 0.10
CA ALA A 31 2.28 -11.94 0.10
C ALA A 31 1.34 -12.85 -0.72
N ARG A 32 0.21 -13.21 -0.13
CA ARG A 32 -0.86 -13.97 -0.77
C ARG A 32 -2.15 -13.17 -0.67
N PHE A 33 -2.40 -12.31 -1.66
CA PHE A 33 -3.65 -11.55 -1.73
C PHE A 33 -4.79 -12.48 -2.15
N ARG A 34 -6.02 -12.17 -1.70
CA ARG A 34 -7.22 -12.98 -2.01
C ARG A 34 -7.49 -13.08 -3.51
N PHE A 35 -7.19 -12.03 -4.27
CA PHE A 35 -7.38 -11.95 -5.72
C PHE A 35 -6.04 -11.61 -6.40
N PRO A 36 -5.16 -12.59 -6.63
CA PRO A 36 -3.78 -12.33 -7.05
C PRO A 36 -3.68 -11.55 -8.38
N ASP A 37 -4.52 -11.91 -9.35
CA ASP A 37 -4.46 -11.34 -10.71
C ASP A 37 -4.87 -9.86 -10.76
N THR A 38 -5.78 -9.46 -9.86
CA THR A 38 -6.30 -8.10 -9.79
C THR A 38 -5.66 -7.27 -8.68
N ALA A 39 -4.98 -7.91 -7.73
CA ALA A 39 -4.39 -7.25 -6.56
C ALA A 39 -3.42 -6.14 -6.95
N GLN A 40 -2.58 -6.34 -7.97
CA GLN A 40 -1.63 -5.32 -8.41
C GLN A 40 -2.31 -4.00 -8.84
N TYR A 41 -3.41 -4.09 -9.59
CA TYR A 41 -4.16 -2.92 -10.06
C TYR A 41 -4.97 -2.29 -8.93
N MET A 42 -5.61 -3.14 -8.12
CA MET A 42 -6.43 -2.70 -7.00
C MET A 42 -5.58 -2.01 -5.93
N ASN A 43 -4.39 -2.52 -5.62
CA ASN A 43 -3.48 -1.89 -4.67
C ASN A 43 -3.08 -0.48 -5.13
N GLN A 44 -2.79 -0.28 -6.41
CA GLN A 44 -2.49 1.06 -6.94
C GLN A 44 -3.68 2.00 -6.81
N PHE A 45 -4.89 1.55 -7.16
CA PHE A 45 -6.10 2.34 -7.00
C PHE A 45 -6.33 2.75 -5.53
N ILE A 46 -6.26 1.78 -4.61
CA ILE A 46 -6.47 2.00 -3.18
C ILE A 46 -5.45 3.02 -2.63
N ILE A 47 -4.17 2.89 -3.01
CA ILE A 47 -3.13 3.82 -2.58
C ILE A 47 -3.46 5.25 -3.03
N HIS A 48 -3.76 5.45 -4.32
CA HIS A 48 -4.03 6.79 -4.83
C HIS A 48 -5.29 7.39 -4.20
N SER A 49 -6.35 6.60 -4.03
CA SER A 49 -7.57 7.08 -3.36
C SER A 49 -7.37 7.38 -1.86
N SER A 50 -6.32 6.82 -1.25
CA SER A 50 -6.00 7.07 0.16
C SER A 50 -5.19 8.34 0.36
N LEU A 51 -4.64 8.94 -0.70
CA LEU A 51 -3.78 10.14 -0.58
C LEU A 51 -4.56 11.33 -0.03
N ASP A 52 -5.77 11.56 -0.54
CA ASP A 52 -6.65 12.64 -0.07
C ASP A 52 -6.90 12.57 1.44
N ILE A 53 -7.12 11.35 1.96
CA ILE A 53 -7.35 11.10 3.39
C ILE A 53 -6.09 11.43 4.20
N VAL A 54 -4.92 11.03 3.70
CA VAL A 54 -3.64 11.27 4.39
C VAL A 54 -3.29 12.76 4.37
N GLU A 55 -3.52 13.44 3.26
CA GLU A 55 -3.32 14.88 3.13
C GLU A 55 -4.15 15.63 4.17
N GLU A 56 -5.47 15.37 4.23
CA GLU A 56 -6.36 16.00 5.21
C GLU A 56 -5.89 15.73 6.65
N ALA A 57 -5.54 14.47 6.96
CA ALA A 57 -5.06 14.08 8.27
C ALA A 57 -3.73 14.77 8.66
N GLN A 58 -2.83 15.01 7.71
CA GLN A 58 -1.56 15.72 7.96
C GLN A 58 -1.81 17.18 8.34
N TRP A 59 -2.71 17.87 7.64
CA TRP A 59 -3.05 19.26 7.95
C TRP A 59 -3.80 19.39 9.28
N MET A 60 -4.62 18.41 9.67
CA MET A 60 -5.37 18.43 10.93
C MET A 60 -4.53 18.14 12.18
N ASN A 61 -3.47 17.33 12.05
CA ASN A 61 -2.62 16.91 13.18
C ASN A 61 -1.38 17.80 13.39
N GLY A 62 -1.29 18.93 12.67
CA GLY A 62 -0.14 19.85 12.71
C GLY A 62 -0.15 20.88 13.87
N ASN A 63 -1.07 20.76 14.84
CA ASN A 63 -1.13 21.61 16.04
C ASN A 63 -0.57 20.90 17.27
#